data_AF-A0A9P5LI17-F1
#
_entry.id   AF-A0A9P5LI17-F1
#
_cell.length_a   1.000
_cell.length_b   1.000
_cell.length_c   1.000
_cell.angle_alpha   90.00
_cell.angle_beta   90.00
_cell.angle_gamma   90.00
#
_symmetry.space_group_name_H-M   'P 1'
#
loop_
_entity.id
_entity.type
_entity.pdbx_description
1 polymer ?
#
loop_
_entity_poly.entity_id
_entity_poly.type
_entity_poly.pdbx_seq_one_letter_code
_entity_poly.pdbx_strand_id
1 'polypeptide(L)'
;MSPAPIVHATFSVTSGHLCYGDLENIQVGASTDLVHGLPSFPAFTGGTVMGHVLKFNVPAENGTWAAFQLLGVEPQSGPELVTVESRPIRGWFVCHMDTDPVQEIDKILRVSGSPYEEDSGSRLNNDKTREEGVLVINRYDWGYYAHEREGDDKLETFEDYDFSLNESVGLVDYKHAKDQISQWKDQHPRERATSDDGIWLRIPDGEYKFGRFGYNDKRTAACSFIFFTTNTYFTKTALAGMQHSLRKDETNEERFERRLHEGFDFSGVESMRERYTPLTDPTSTSIYPPPDQLLGPYDPKEHIFRPQDIEAIHLNYPHAPLPPIPGYTYPPRVPAPFVELWKEGTFDVLNEFVLAYLEHSVLPLLPSESLVSLAETLFPNHATNKRVDRFDAILYTTFIEPCPQPIPGFEPGYCESRTKAFLAAHSSHDSNGASDIVLAAICRDITARLAMIVDYSTNVSKDNNRSMIVPSDIRWSIYNGEPLDTLGYSRVFWLGRP
;
A
#
# COMPACT_ATOMS: atom_id res chain seq x y z
N MET A 1 -25.51 25.03 -22.34
CA MET A 1 -24.20 25.42 -21.77
C MET A 1 -23.53 24.15 -21.30
N SER A 2 -22.27 23.92 -21.65
CA SER A 2 -21.52 22.77 -21.13
C SER A 2 -21.24 22.99 -19.63
N PRO A 3 -21.26 21.95 -18.79
CA PRO A 3 -20.92 22.08 -17.38
C PRO A 3 -19.48 22.59 -17.23
N ALA A 4 -19.29 23.60 -16.39
CA ALA A 4 -18.00 24.23 -16.13
C ALA A 4 -17.84 24.48 -14.63
N PRO A 5 -16.60 24.43 -14.09
CA PRO A 5 -16.33 24.75 -12.70
C PRO A 5 -16.80 26.17 -12.32
N ILE A 6 -17.43 26.29 -11.14
CA ILE A 6 -17.93 27.55 -10.60
C ILE A 6 -16.92 28.10 -9.59
N VAL A 7 -16.44 29.31 -9.85
CA VAL A 7 -15.59 30.06 -8.91
C VAL A 7 -16.42 30.43 -7.69
N HIS A 8 -15.94 30.05 -6.51
CA HIS A 8 -16.54 30.40 -5.23
C HIS A 8 -16.05 31.75 -4.72
N ALA A 9 -14.74 31.98 -4.76
CA ALA A 9 -14.10 33.21 -4.30
C ALA A 9 -12.76 33.41 -5.01
N THR A 10 -12.22 34.62 -4.94
CA THR A 10 -10.92 34.98 -5.50
C THR A 10 -10.09 35.79 -4.52
N PHE A 11 -8.76 35.69 -4.64
CA PHE A 11 -7.80 36.55 -3.94
C PHE A 11 -6.59 36.80 -4.85
N SER A 12 -5.70 37.72 -4.48
CA SER A 12 -4.54 38.12 -5.28
C SER A 12 -3.22 37.75 -4.63
N VAL A 13 -2.27 37.31 -5.45
CA VAL A 13 -0.86 37.10 -5.07
C VAL A 13 -0.02 38.13 -5.79
N THR A 14 0.64 39.00 -5.02
CA THR A 14 1.47 40.10 -5.52
C THR A 14 2.95 39.97 -5.16
N SER A 15 3.27 39.21 -4.10
CA SER A 15 4.66 39.00 -3.66
C SER A 15 5.44 37.95 -4.45
N GLY A 16 4.76 37.11 -5.22
CA GLY A 16 5.31 35.90 -5.83
C GLY A 16 5.37 34.71 -4.89
N HIS A 17 4.78 34.82 -3.68
CA HIS A 17 4.82 33.78 -2.65
C HIS A 17 3.50 33.68 -1.88
N LEU A 18 3.19 32.45 -1.45
CA LEU A 18 2.07 32.14 -0.57
C LEU A 18 2.57 31.62 0.77
N CYS A 19 1.95 32.08 1.86
CA CYS A 19 1.98 31.41 3.16
C CYS A 19 0.73 30.54 3.31
N TYR A 20 0.86 29.37 3.95
CA TYR A 20 -0.24 28.40 4.03
C TYR A 20 -0.32 27.63 5.35
N GLY A 21 -1.49 27.06 5.62
CA GLY A 21 -1.77 26.20 6.78
C GLY A 21 -2.60 26.89 7.85
N ASP A 22 -2.44 26.45 9.11
CA ASP A 22 -3.07 27.11 10.26
C ASP A 22 -2.42 28.47 10.53
N LEU A 23 -2.98 29.28 11.42
CA LEU A 23 -2.41 30.61 11.72
C LEU A 23 -0.94 30.53 12.16
N GLU A 24 -0.60 29.54 12.97
CA GLU A 24 0.78 29.29 13.41
C GLU A 24 1.69 28.91 12.25
N ASN A 25 1.19 28.09 11.31
CA ASN A 25 1.93 27.75 10.09
C ASN A 25 2.16 28.98 9.21
N ILE A 26 1.12 29.79 8.98
CA ILE A 26 1.22 31.04 8.20
C ILE A 26 2.21 32.00 8.88
N GLN A 27 2.21 32.08 10.21
CA GLN A 27 3.15 32.91 10.96
C GLN A 27 4.60 32.44 10.78
N VAL A 28 4.85 31.13 10.82
CA VAL A 28 6.15 30.53 10.52
C VAL A 28 6.55 30.82 9.07
N GLY A 29 5.63 30.62 8.12
CA GLY A 29 5.83 30.94 6.71
C GLY A 29 6.26 32.39 6.50
N ALA A 30 5.58 33.33 7.14
CA ALA A 30 5.86 34.77 7.06
C ALA A 30 7.13 35.23 7.81
N SER A 31 7.77 34.33 8.55
CA SER A 31 8.94 34.62 9.39
C SER A 31 10.18 33.82 8.98
N THR A 32 10.07 32.92 8.00
CA THR A 32 11.16 32.09 7.49
C THR A 32 11.62 32.59 6.13
N ASP A 33 12.83 32.20 5.73
CA ASP A 33 13.35 32.53 4.41
C ASP A 33 12.44 31.99 3.29
N LEU A 34 12.29 32.80 2.24
CA LEU A 34 11.51 32.43 1.07
C LEU A 34 12.04 31.16 0.44
N VAL A 35 11.13 30.24 0.14
CA VAL A 35 11.43 29.03 -0.61
C VAL A 35 11.54 29.36 -2.10
N HIS A 36 12.45 28.69 -2.79
CA HIS A 36 12.67 28.85 -4.22
C HIS A 36 12.43 27.55 -4.97
N GLY A 37 11.73 27.64 -6.11
CA GLY A 37 11.36 26.49 -6.93
C GLY A 37 10.49 25.46 -6.20
N LEU A 38 10.42 24.26 -6.77
CA LEU A 38 9.80 23.11 -6.11
C LEU A 38 10.67 22.64 -4.94
N PRO A 39 10.14 22.63 -3.70
CA PRO A 39 10.91 22.25 -2.54
C PRO A 39 11.29 20.77 -2.58
N SER A 40 12.51 20.46 -2.14
CA SER A 40 12.95 19.07 -1.92
C SER A 40 13.27 18.89 -0.44
N PHE A 41 12.27 18.45 0.33
CA PHE A 41 12.45 18.14 1.74
C PHE A 41 12.73 16.64 1.90
N PRO A 42 13.85 16.23 2.53
CA PRO A 42 14.03 14.84 2.89
C PRO A 42 12.93 14.44 3.88
N ALA A 43 12.34 13.26 3.68
CA ALA A 43 11.45 12.68 4.66
C ALA A 43 12.24 12.34 5.94
N PHE A 44 11.62 12.52 7.10
CA PHE A 44 12.18 12.08 8.38
C PHE A 44 11.22 11.07 9.04
N THR A 45 11.79 10.20 9.85
CA THR A 45 11.05 9.23 10.68
C THR A 45 10.86 9.79 12.09
N GLY A 46 9.60 9.94 12.52
CA GLY A 46 9.20 10.25 13.89
C GLY A 46 8.36 9.11 14.47
N GLY A 47 8.97 8.16 15.17
CA GLY A 47 8.28 6.96 15.64
C GLY A 47 7.74 6.12 14.48
N THR A 48 6.44 5.81 14.48
CA THR A 48 5.76 5.04 13.40
C THR A 48 5.31 5.90 12.22
N VAL A 49 5.79 7.15 12.13
CA VAL A 49 5.31 8.15 11.19
C VAL A 49 6.47 8.67 10.32
N MET A 50 6.20 8.87 9.04
CA MET A 50 7.05 9.66 8.15
C MET A 50 6.45 11.05 7.94
N GLY A 51 7.29 12.09 7.98
CA GLY A 51 6.89 13.47 7.73
C GLY A 51 7.96 14.24 6.96
N HIS A 52 7.63 15.48 6.59
CA HIS A 52 8.53 16.44 5.94
C HIS A 52 8.63 17.71 6.76
N VAL A 53 9.84 18.27 6.86
CA VAL A 53 10.07 19.55 7.53
C VAL A 53 9.73 20.68 6.55
N LEU A 54 8.50 21.20 6.62
CA LEU A 54 8.02 22.26 5.75
C LEU A 54 8.38 23.65 6.28
N LYS A 55 8.44 24.65 5.37
CA LYS A 55 8.63 26.07 5.75
C LYS A 55 7.33 26.88 5.75
N PHE A 56 6.20 26.31 5.33
CA PHE A 56 4.89 26.97 5.24
C PHE A 56 4.84 28.25 4.38
N ASN A 57 5.84 28.43 3.52
CA ASN A 57 5.79 29.36 2.40
C ASN A 57 6.25 28.65 1.11
N VAL A 58 5.69 29.03 -0.04
CA VAL A 58 6.04 28.52 -1.37
C VAL A 58 6.04 29.63 -2.41
N PRO A 59 6.90 29.57 -3.45
CA PRO A 59 6.76 30.46 -4.60
C PRO A 59 5.43 30.16 -5.31
N ALA A 60 4.75 31.19 -5.78
CA ALA A 60 3.42 31.12 -6.38
C ALA A 60 3.28 32.06 -7.58
N GLU A 61 2.46 31.68 -8.54
CA GLU A 61 2.15 32.54 -9.69
C GLU A 61 1.52 33.86 -9.22
N ASN A 62 2.06 34.96 -9.75
CA ASN A 62 1.54 36.30 -9.47
C ASN A 62 0.26 36.55 -10.26
N GLY A 63 -0.75 37.07 -9.57
CA GLY A 63 -2.03 37.41 -10.17
C GLY A 63 -3.20 36.96 -9.33
N THR A 64 -4.36 36.82 -9.97
CA THR A 64 -5.61 36.43 -9.31
C THR A 64 -5.71 34.91 -9.26
N TRP A 65 -6.06 34.40 -8.09
CA TRP A 65 -6.33 33.00 -7.83
C TRP A 65 -7.81 32.80 -7.56
N ALA A 66 -8.38 31.74 -8.11
CA ALA A 66 -9.77 31.34 -7.92
C ALA A 66 -9.85 30.09 -7.06
N ALA A 67 -10.79 30.10 -6.12
CA ALA A 67 -11.12 28.97 -5.28
C ALA A 67 -12.42 28.30 -5.75
N PHE A 68 -12.39 26.97 -5.80
CA PHE A 68 -13.46 26.09 -6.22
C PHE A 68 -13.79 25.13 -5.08
N GLN A 69 -15.08 24.99 -4.77
CA GLN A 69 -15.54 23.98 -3.83
C GLN A 69 -15.52 22.60 -4.48
N LEU A 70 -15.05 21.61 -3.74
CA LEU A 70 -15.19 20.20 -4.10
C LEU A 70 -16.39 19.63 -3.34
N LEU A 71 -17.42 19.22 -4.07
CA LEU A 71 -18.71 18.79 -3.53
C LEU A 71 -18.90 17.29 -3.74
N GLY A 72 -19.56 16.62 -2.78
CA GLY A 72 -19.97 15.22 -2.97
C GLY A 72 -20.90 15.06 -4.18
N VAL A 73 -20.77 13.95 -4.92
CA VAL A 73 -21.66 13.64 -6.06
C VAL A 73 -22.80 12.67 -5.70
N GLU A 74 -22.67 11.93 -4.61
CA GLU A 74 -23.72 11.01 -4.15
C GLU A 74 -24.81 11.74 -3.34
N PRO A 75 -26.10 11.43 -3.56
CA PRO A 75 -27.13 11.76 -2.58
C PRO A 75 -26.84 10.96 -1.31
N GLN A 76 -26.71 11.63 -0.16
CA GLN A 76 -26.68 10.93 1.11
C GLN A 76 -27.91 10.03 1.21
N SER A 77 -27.72 8.80 1.67
CA SER A 77 -28.75 7.78 1.78
C SER A 77 -29.93 8.31 2.59
N GLY A 78 -30.98 8.79 1.90
CA GLY A 78 -32.15 9.40 2.50
C GLY A 78 -33.09 9.96 1.42
N PRO A 79 -34.41 9.97 1.64
CA PRO A 79 -35.39 10.41 0.65
C PRO A 79 -35.46 11.94 0.47
N GLU A 80 -34.55 12.71 1.07
CA GLU A 80 -34.55 14.17 0.95
C GLU A 80 -33.77 14.63 -0.29
N LEU A 81 -34.43 15.45 -1.10
CA LEU A 81 -33.88 16.11 -2.28
C LEU A 81 -32.72 17.03 -1.87
N VAL A 82 -31.49 16.51 -1.90
CA VAL A 82 -30.26 17.32 -1.77
C VAL A 82 -30.16 18.19 -3.03
N THR A 83 -30.50 19.47 -2.91
CA THR A 83 -30.21 20.47 -3.95
C THR A 83 -28.68 20.61 -4.11
N VAL A 84 -28.19 21.04 -5.28
CA VAL A 84 -26.75 21.24 -5.53
C VAL A 84 -26.09 22.14 -4.47
N GLU A 85 -26.85 23.11 -3.94
CA GLU A 85 -26.43 24.05 -2.89
C GLU A 85 -26.34 23.44 -1.48
N SER A 86 -26.92 22.24 -1.28
CA SER A 86 -26.92 21.53 0.01
C SER A 86 -25.90 20.38 0.07
N ARG A 87 -25.11 20.19 -1.00
CA ARG A 87 -24.08 19.14 -0.99
C ARG A 87 -22.95 19.53 -0.03
N PRO A 88 -22.46 18.59 0.79
CA PRO A 88 -21.37 18.87 1.71
C PRO A 88 -20.10 19.20 0.94
N ILE A 89 -19.38 20.21 1.42
CA ILE A 89 -18.02 20.52 0.98
C ILE A 89 -17.12 19.39 1.46
N ARG A 90 -16.49 18.69 0.51
CA ARG A 90 -15.55 17.60 0.77
C ARG A 90 -14.10 18.02 0.59
N GLY A 91 -13.85 19.18 0.00
CA GLY A 91 -12.52 19.69 -0.25
C GLY A 91 -12.55 21.05 -0.93
N TRP A 92 -11.35 21.57 -1.19
CA TRP A 92 -11.15 22.81 -1.94
C TRP A 92 -10.07 22.62 -2.98
N PHE A 93 -10.26 23.26 -4.12
CA PHE A 93 -9.22 23.43 -5.11
C PHE A 93 -9.05 24.90 -5.40
N VAL A 94 -7.81 25.38 -5.41
CA VAL A 94 -7.48 26.78 -5.64
C VAL A 94 -6.43 26.83 -6.73
N CYS A 95 -6.60 27.66 -7.75
CA CYS A 95 -5.60 27.80 -8.81
C CYS A 95 -5.53 29.22 -9.36
N HIS A 96 -4.39 29.55 -9.98
CA HIS A 96 -4.23 30.78 -10.72
C HIS A 96 -5.25 30.86 -11.88
N MET A 97 -5.79 32.04 -12.18
CA MET A 97 -6.86 32.23 -13.18
C MET A 97 -6.47 31.79 -14.59
N ASP A 98 -5.18 31.76 -14.92
CA ASP A 98 -4.67 31.28 -16.22
C ASP A 98 -4.50 29.75 -16.27
N THR A 99 -4.79 29.03 -15.18
CA THR A 99 -4.69 27.57 -15.09
C THR A 99 -6.06 26.93 -15.33
N ASP A 100 -6.13 25.93 -16.21
CA ASP A 100 -7.35 25.12 -16.38
C ASP A 100 -7.57 24.26 -15.12
N PRO A 101 -8.65 24.50 -14.35
CA PRO A 101 -8.83 23.83 -13.08
C PRO A 101 -9.09 22.33 -13.21
N VAL A 102 -9.66 21.87 -14.33
CA VAL A 102 -9.97 20.45 -14.56
C VAL A 102 -8.71 19.69 -14.92
N GLN A 103 -7.88 20.25 -15.81
CA GLN A 103 -6.62 19.60 -16.22
C GLN A 103 -5.61 19.57 -15.07
N GLU A 104 -5.53 20.65 -14.30
CA GLU A 104 -4.55 20.76 -13.23
C GLU A 104 -4.86 19.84 -12.04
N ILE A 105 -6.14 19.76 -11.63
CA ILE A 105 -6.52 18.84 -10.55
C ILE A 105 -6.32 17.38 -10.97
N ASP A 106 -6.61 17.03 -12.23
CA ASP A 106 -6.38 15.69 -12.79
C ASP A 106 -4.87 15.34 -12.79
N LYS A 107 -4.01 16.28 -13.22
CA LYS A 107 -2.54 16.14 -13.16
C LYS A 107 -2.07 15.78 -11.75
N ILE A 108 -2.55 16.52 -10.73
CA ILE A 108 -2.15 16.28 -9.34
C ILE A 108 -2.65 14.92 -8.85
N LEU A 109 -3.93 14.62 -9.04
CA LEU A 109 -4.56 13.39 -8.51
C LEU A 109 -4.00 12.12 -9.17
N ARG A 110 -3.48 12.22 -10.39
CA ARG A 110 -2.78 11.12 -11.08
C ARG A 110 -1.52 10.65 -10.35
N VAL A 111 -0.82 11.54 -9.64
CA VAL A 111 0.42 11.20 -8.91
C VAL A 111 0.32 11.28 -7.40
N SER A 112 -0.64 12.02 -6.85
CA SER A 112 -0.85 12.12 -5.41
C SER A 112 -2.27 12.59 -5.06
N GLY A 113 -3.16 11.64 -4.84
CA GLY A 113 -4.52 11.82 -4.35
C GLY A 113 -4.68 11.54 -2.86
N SER A 114 -5.88 11.12 -2.47
CA SER A 114 -6.23 10.82 -1.08
C SER A 114 -5.57 9.52 -0.62
N PRO A 115 -4.77 9.50 0.46
CA PRO A 115 -4.14 8.28 0.96
C PRO A 115 -5.12 7.15 1.30
N TYR A 116 -6.39 7.47 1.51
CA TYR A 116 -7.46 6.51 1.83
C TYR A 116 -8.20 6.00 0.58
N GLU A 117 -7.84 6.50 -0.60
CA GLU A 117 -8.28 5.95 -1.88
C GLU A 117 -7.23 5.02 -2.46
N GLU A 118 -7.74 4.03 -3.17
CA GLU A 118 -6.97 3.13 -3.99
C GLU A 118 -6.37 3.89 -5.19
N ASP A 119 -5.21 3.45 -5.67
CA ASP A 119 -4.47 4.12 -6.75
C ASP A 119 -4.24 5.62 -6.49
N SER A 120 -4.05 6.03 -5.25
CA SER A 120 -3.86 7.44 -4.89
C SER A 120 -2.44 7.97 -5.15
N GLY A 121 -1.60 7.20 -5.83
CA GLY A 121 -0.22 7.60 -6.13
C GLY A 121 0.65 7.71 -4.88
N SER A 122 1.65 8.59 -4.94
CA SER A 122 2.62 8.76 -3.87
C SER A 122 2.05 9.53 -2.68
N ARG A 123 2.34 9.03 -1.49
CA ARG A 123 2.12 9.74 -0.23
C ARG A 123 3.35 10.56 0.20
N LEU A 124 4.45 10.49 -0.53
CA LEU A 124 5.69 11.18 -0.18
C LEU A 124 6.17 12.08 -1.33
N ASN A 125 7.01 13.05 -1.00
CA ASN A 125 7.74 13.82 -2.00
C ASN A 125 8.86 12.94 -2.58
N ASN A 126 8.57 12.28 -3.70
CA ASN A 126 9.49 11.39 -4.42
C ASN A 126 9.71 11.84 -5.87
N ASP A 127 10.49 11.08 -6.63
CA ASP A 127 10.83 11.41 -8.01
C ASP A 127 9.60 11.54 -8.91
N LYS A 128 8.56 10.70 -8.74
CA LYS A 128 7.31 10.79 -9.51
C LYS A 128 6.58 12.10 -9.25
N THR A 129 6.42 12.47 -7.98
CA THR A 129 5.78 13.76 -7.62
C THR A 129 6.62 14.96 -8.06
N ARG A 130 7.95 14.84 -7.99
CA ARG A 130 8.88 15.89 -8.43
C ARG A 130 8.81 16.10 -9.94
N GLU A 131 8.74 15.02 -10.71
CA GLU A 131 8.61 15.05 -12.16
C GLU A 131 7.33 15.77 -12.59
N GLU A 132 6.21 15.51 -11.92
CA GLU A 132 4.93 16.18 -12.22
C GLU A 132 4.76 17.55 -11.55
N GLY A 133 5.77 18.04 -10.83
CA GLY A 133 5.72 19.34 -10.17
C GLY A 133 4.75 19.39 -8.99
N VAL A 134 4.54 18.27 -8.30
CA VAL A 134 3.60 18.16 -7.18
C VAL A 134 4.36 18.12 -5.84
N LEU A 135 4.01 19.04 -4.95
CA LEU A 135 4.45 19.03 -3.55
C LEU A 135 3.37 18.40 -2.66
N VAL A 136 3.75 17.38 -1.91
CA VAL A 136 2.89 16.57 -1.05
C VAL A 136 2.98 17.03 0.40
N ILE A 137 1.83 17.33 1.02
CA ILE A 137 1.68 17.71 2.43
C ILE A 137 0.69 16.73 3.11
N ASN A 138 1.16 15.91 4.04
CA ASN A 138 0.36 14.92 4.74
C ASN A 138 -0.10 15.36 6.12
N ARG A 139 -0.97 14.55 6.74
CA ARG A 139 -1.58 14.82 8.05
C ARG A 139 -0.58 15.25 9.14
N TYR A 140 0.65 14.74 9.12
CA TYR A 140 1.66 15.04 10.11
C TYR A 140 2.61 16.18 9.72
N ASP A 141 2.61 16.59 8.46
CA ASP A 141 3.48 17.67 7.96
C ASP A 141 3.00 19.05 8.46
N TRP A 142 1.72 19.16 8.85
CA TRP A 142 1.11 20.39 9.37
C TRP A 142 1.57 20.75 10.78
N GLY A 143 1.85 19.75 11.62
CA GLY A 143 2.00 19.90 13.08
C GLY A 143 3.44 19.92 13.60
N TYR A 144 4.45 19.77 12.74
CA TYR A 144 5.83 19.52 13.18
C TYR A 144 6.37 20.56 14.18
N TYR A 145 6.06 21.85 13.99
CA TYR A 145 6.55 22.93 14.88
C TYR A 145 5.60 23.28 16.03
N ALA A 146 4.44 22.63 16.14
CA ALA A 146 3.57 22.78 17.30
C ALA A 146 4.23 22.19 18.57
N HIS A 147 5.13 21.23 18.42
CA HIS A 147 5.81 20.55 19.53
C HIS A 147 7.07 21.28 20.03
N GLU A 148 7.71 22.12 19.22
CA GLU A 148 8.90 22.87 19.65
C GLU A 148 8.57 24.17 20.41
N ARG A 149 7.30 24.58 20.43
CA ARG A 149 6.81 25.73 21.20
C ARG A 149 6.08 25.27 22.46
N GLU A 150 6.82 24.68 23.40
CA GLU A 150 6.40 24.64 24.80
C GLU A 150 6.51 26.07 25.38
N GLY A 151 5.48 26.90 25.19
CA GLY A 151 5.40 28.25 25.74
C GLY A 151 4.03 28.92 25.52
N ASP A 152 3.70 29.90 26.35
CA ASP A 152 2.41 30.64 26.44
C ASP A 152 1.97 31.40 25.15
N ASP A 153 2.71 31.32 24.04
CA ASP A 153 2.45 32.05 22.78
C ASP A 153 1.64 31.22 21.76
N LYS A 154 0.60 30.51 22.21
CA LYS A 154 -0.35 29.87 21.28
C LYS A 154 -1.24 30.94 20.66
N LEU A 155 -1.27 31.00 19.32
CA LEU A 155 -2.12 31.95 18.60
C LEU A 155 -3.62 31.61 18.70
N GLU A 156 -3.94 30.38 19.10
CA GLU A 156 -5.31 29.89 19.26
C GLU A 156 -5.48 29.22 20.64
N THR A 157 -6.50 29.62 21.41
CA THR A 157 -6.74 29.15 22.79
C THR A 157 -8.16 28.63 23.01
N PHE A 158 -8.87 28.24 21.96
CA PHE A 158 -10.28 27.81 22.04
C PHE A 158 -10.41 26.38 22.61
N GLU A 159 -11.36 26.15 23.54
CA GLU A 159 -11.57 24.85 24.23
C GLU A 159 -12.01 23.70 23.29
N ASP A 160 -12.55 24.01 22.10
CA ASP A 160 -12.87 23.06 21.00
C ASP A 160 -11.64 22.70 20.12
N TYR A 161 -10.44 22.86 20.69
CA TYR A 161 -9.12 22.88 20.05
C TYR A 161 -8.83 21.71 19.09
N ASP A 162 -9.36 20.51 19.39
CA ASP A 162 -8.93 19.27 18.73
C ASP A 162 -9.62 19.03 17.36
N PHE A 163 -10.86 19.50 17.19
CA PHE A 163 -11.62 19.30 15.95
C PHE A 163 -11.52 20.49 14.99
N SER A 164 -11.46 21.73 15.48
CA SER A 164 -11.47 22.93 14.61
C SER A 164 -10.16 23.12 13.83
N LEU A 165 -9.03 22.70 14.41
CA LEU A 165 -7.74 22.74 13.72
C LEU A 165 -7.75 21.78 12.52
N ASN A 166 -8.38 20.62 12.61
CA ASN A 166 -8.31 19.61 11.55
C ASN A 166 -9.24 19.85 10.35
N GLU A 167 -10.11 20.87 10.39
CA GLU A 167 -11.10 21.15 9.35
C GLU A 167 -10.75 22.31 8.41
N SER A 168 -9.69 23.09 8.67
CA SER A 168 -9.43 24.30 7.86
C SER A 168 -7.95 24.64 7.67
N VAL A 169 -7.66 25.41 6.61
CA VAL A 169 -6.34 26.00 6.32
C VAL A 169 -6.52 27.35 5.65
N GLY A 170 -5.57 28.26 5.85
CA GLY A 170 -5.47 29.51 5.10
C GLY A 170 -4.46 29.43 3.96
N LEU A 171 -4.68 30.25 2.93
CA LEU A 171 -3.70 30.63 1.91
C LEU A 171 -3.65 32.15 1.84
N VAL A 172 -2.47 32.75 1.97
CA VAL A 172 -2.31 34.21 2.03
C VAL A 172 -1.09 34.64 1.24
N ASP A 173 -1.18 35.77 0.53
CA ASP A 173 -0.01 36.44 -0.03
C ASP A 173 1.02 36.69 1.08
N TYR A 174 2.25 36.22 0.88
CA TYR A 174 3.36 36.36 1.83
C TYR A 174 3.51 37.80 2.34
N LYS A 175 3.35 38.80 1.47
CA LYS A 175 3.48 40.22 1.83
C LYS A 175 2.44 40.67 2.85
N HIS A 176 1.26 40.08 2.83
CA HIS A 176 0.10 40.46 3.63
C HIS A 176 -0.16 39.48 4.80
N ALA A 177 0.61 38.39 4.88
CA ALA A 177 0.41 37.31 5.84
C ALA A 177 0.31 37.76 7.30
N LYS A 178 1.18 38.67 7.76
CA LYS A 178 1.17 39.16 9.16
C LYS A 178 -0.07 39.99 9.49
N ASP A 179 -0.53 40.79 8.53
CA ASP A 179 -1.72 41.61 8.68
C ASP A 179 -2.97 40.72 8.69
N GLN A 180 -3.01 39.72 7.80
CA GLN A 180 -4.11 38.76 7.73
C GLN A 180 -4.23 37.89 9.00
N ILE A 181 -3.10 37.43 9.55
CA ILE A 181 -3.08 36.73 10.84
C ILE A 181 -3.68 37.61 11.93
N SER A 182 -3.31 38.90 11.97
CA SER A 182 -3.81 39.84 12.97
C SER A 182 -5.34 40.04 12.89
N GLN A 183 -5.93 39.89 11.70
CA GLN A 183 -7.39 39.94 11.51
C GLN A 183 -8.08 38.63 11.92
N TRP A 184 -7.48 37.48 11.63
CA TRP A 184 -8.09 36.17 11.82
C TRP A 184 -7.90 35.58 13.22
N LYS A 185 -6.85 35.98 13.96
CA LYS A 185 -6.51 35.39 15.27
C LYS A 185 -7.63 35.50 16.31
N ASP A 186 -8.41 36.57 16.26
CA ASP A 186 -9.49 36.83 17.23
C ASP A 186 -10.85 36.27 16.75
N GLN A 187 -10.87 35.60 15.58
CA GLN A 187 -12.05 34.98 14.99
C GLN A 187 -11.98 33.47 15.15
N HIS A 188 -13.14 32.86 15.44
CA HIS A 188 -13.24 31.41 15.40
C HIS A 188 -12.92 30.90 13.97
N PRO A 189 -12.21 29.78 13.78
CA PRO A 189 -11.86 29.28 12.44
C PRO A 189 -13.04 29.14 11.47
N ARG A 190 -14.25 28.95 12.01
CA ARG A 190 -15.51 28.84 11.25
C ARG A 190 -16.06 30.17 10.73
N GLU A 191 -15.58 31.28 11.27
CA GLU A 191 -16.06 32.64 10.99
C GLU A 191 -15.08 33.44 10.14
N ARG A 192 -13.86 32.92 9.94
CA ARG A 192 -12.82 33.56 9.13
C ARG A 192 -13.27 33.71 7.70
N ALA A 193 -13.40 34.97 7.27
CA ALA A 193 -13.81 35.33 5.92
C ALA A 193 -12.62 35.44 4.96
N THR A 194 -12.89 35.19 3.68
CA THR A 194 -11.99 35.51 2.57
C THR A 194 -11.74 37.01 2.48
N SER A 195 -10.55 37.39 2.03
CA SER A 195 -10.11 38.76 1.77
C SER A 195 -9.44 38.84 0.39
N ASP A 196 -9.10 40.06 -0.04
CA ASP A 196 -8.36 40.27 -1.29
C ASP A 196 -6.94 39.68 -1.24
N ASP A 197 -6.37 39.55 -0.04
CA ASP A 197 -4.98 39.14 0.18
C ASP A 197 -4.84 37.65 0.55
N GLY A 198 -5.95 36.97 0.81
CA GLY A 198 -5.94 35.57 1.24
C GLY A 198 -7.32 34.99 1.48
N ILE A 199 -7.37 33.65 1.50
CA ILE A 199 -8.59 32.86 1.65
C ILE A 199 -8.47 31.86 2.79
N TRP A 200 -9.58 31.63 3.50
CA TRP A 200 -9.70 30.60 4.52
C TRP A 200 -10.58 29.45 4.01
N LEU A 201 -10.01 28.25 3.91
CA LEU A 201 -10.63 27.07 3.32
C LEU A 201 -11.09 26.13 4.43
N ARG A 202 -12.39 25.90 4.55
CA ARG A 202 -12.98 25.03 5.59
C ARG A 202 -13.73 23.84 4.99
N ILE A 203 -13.47 22.66 5.53
CA ILE A 203 -14.14 21.40 5.20
C ILE A 203 -14.86 20.92 6.46
N PRO A 204 -16.18 21.20 6.62
CA PRO A 204 -16.93 20.80 7.80
C PRO A 204 -16.79 19.30 8.10
N ASP A 205 -16.64 18.96 9.38
CA ASP A 205 -16.49 17.59 9.88
C ASP A 205 -15.28 16.83 9.27
N GLY A 206 -14.28 17.59 8.83
CA GLY A 206 -13.01 17.09 8.34
C GLY A 206 -12.15 16.49 9.45
N GLU A 207 -11.58 15.31 9.19
CA GLU A 207 -10.57 14.69 10.05
C GLU A 207 -9.30 14.44 9.22
N TYR A 208 -8.13 14.77 9.78
CA TYR A 208 -6.82 14.76 9.14
C TYR A 208 -6.70 15.63 7.89
N LYS A 209 -5.73 16.55 7.88
CA LYS A 209 -5.52 17.50 6.78
C LYS A 209 -4.53 16.99 5.75
N PHE A 210 -4.81 17.23 4.47
CA PHE A 210 -3.90 16.93 3.38
C PHE A 210 -3.89 18.09 2.38
N GLY A 211 -2.70 18.37 1.85
CA GLY A 211 -2.47 19.45 0.90
C GLY A 211 -1.63 18.99 -0.26
N ARG A 212 -1.92 19.46 -1.47
CA ARG A 212 -1.10 19.22 -2.67
C ARG A 212 -0.93 20.52 -3.41
N PHE A 213 0.30 21.01 -3.58
CA PHE A 213 0.56 22.11 -4.49
C PHE A 213 0.94 21.55 -5.86
N GLY A 214 0.33 22.07 -6.92
CA GLY A 214 0.78 21.87 -8.29
C GLY A 214 1.60 23.06 -8.75
N TYR A 215 2.76 22.79 -9.36
CA TYR A 215 3.65 23.78 -9.93
C TYR A 215 3.48 23.88 -11.43
N ASN A 216 3.87 25.05 -11.97
CA ASN A 216 3.98 25.26 -13.41
C ASN A 216 4.98 24.29 -14.06
N ASP A 217 4.95 24.17 -15.39
CA ASP A 217 5.81 23.25 -16.15
C ASP A 217 7.31 23.44 -15.90
N LYS A 218 7.71 24.66 -15.54
CA LYS A 218 9.10 25.00 -15.20
C LYS A 218 9.47 24.63 -13.77
N ARG A 219 8.50 24.18 -12.95
CA ARG A 219 8.63 23.84 -11.52
C ARG A 219 9.19 25.00 -10.69
N THR A 220 8.83 26.22 -11.06
CA THR A 220 9.37 27.46 -10.47
C THR A 220 8.41 28.14 -9.49
N ALA A 221 7.11 28.02 -9.74
CA ALA A 221 6.05 28.59 -8.91
C ALA A 221 4.84 27.66 -8.86
N ALA A 222 4.19 27.60 -7.70
CA ALA A 222 2.90 26.94 -7.54
C ALA A 222 1.85 27.69 -8.36
N CYS A 223 1.05 26.97 -9.13
CA CYS A 223 -0.10 27.50 -9.85
C CYS A 223 -1.43 26.97 -9.29
N SER A 224 -1.38 26.00 -8.37
CA SER A 224 -2.57 25.39 -7.79
C SER A 224 -2.33 24.77 -6.41
N PHE A 225 -3.42 24.56 -5.67
CA PHE A 225 -3.45 23.92 -4.37
C PHE A 225 -4.76 23.13 -4.18
N ILE A 226 -4.67 21.86 -3.80
CA ILE A 226 -5.81 21.06 -3.33
C ILE A 226 -5.72 20.93 -1.81
N PHE A 227 -6.81 21.22 -1.12
CA PHE A 227 -7.01 20.93 0.31
C PHE A 227 -8.12 19.91 0.49
N PHE A 228 -7.82 18.83 1.22
CA PHE A 228 -8.76 17.74 1.45
C PHE A 228 -8.50 17.02 2.77
N THR A 229 -9.38 16.07 3.13
CA THR A 229 -9.35 15.36 4.41
C THR A 229 -9.43 13.85 4.22
N THR A 230 -9.39 13.08 5.32
CA THR A 230 -9.62 11.64 5.30
C THR A 230 -10.98 11.24 4.70
N ASN A 231 -11.94 12.16 4.72
CA ASN A 231 -13.31 11.94 4.25
C ASN A 231 -13.51 12.36 2.79
N THR A 232 -12.44 12.73 2.09
CA THR A 232 -12.49 13.12 0.68
C THR A 232 -12.14 11.93 -0.21
N TYR A 233 -13.17 11.41 -0.89
CA TYR A 233 -13.03 10.40 -1.93
C TYR A 233 -13.22 11.08 -3.28
N PHE A 234 -12.15 11.25 -4.06
CA PHE A 234 -12.18 11.89 -5.38
C PHE A 234 -13.00 11.09 -6.41
N THR A 235 -13.23 9.79 -6.20
CA THR A 235 -14.22 9.03 -6.99
C THR A 235 -15.66 9.43 -6.72
N LYS A 236 -15.92 10.14 -5.61
CA LYS A 236 -17.25 10.59 -5.16
C LYS A 236 -17.35 12.11 -4.98
N THR A 237 -16.38 12.85 -5.52
CA THR A 237 -16.29 14.31 -5.34
C THR A 237 -16.07 14.98 -6.68
N ALA A 238 -16.74 16.10 -6.94
CA ALA A 238 -16.63 16.89 -8.16
C ALA A 238 -16.33 18.36 -7.85
N LEU A 239 -15.75 19.10 -8.80
CA LEU A 239 -15.75 20.56 -8.76
C LEU A 239 -17.19 21.07 -8.81
N ALA A 240 -17.52 22.09 -8.02
CA ALA A 240 -18.82 22.76 -8.09
C ALA A 240 -19.13 23.19 -9.53
N GLY A 241 -20.33 22.88 -10.03
CA GLY A 241 -20.72 23.10 -11.43
C GLY A 241 -20.45 21.92 -12.37
N MET A 242 -19.67 20.92 -11.94
CA MET A 242 -19.46 19.67 -12.66
C MET A 242 -20.40 18.56 -12.19
N GLN A 243 -20.71 17.64 -13.10
CA GLN A 243 -21.61 16.49 -12.83
C GLN A 243 -20.86 15.19 -12.55
N HIS A 244 -19.62 15.07 -13.02
CA HIS A 244 -18.80 13.87 -12.90
C HIS A 244 -17.78 14.04 -11.78
N SER A 245 -17.48 12.94 -11.10
CA SER A 245 -16.43 12.88 -10.10
C SER A 245 -15.05 13.15 -10.72
N LEU A 246 -14.12 13.60 -9.87
CA LEU A 246 -12.74 13.93 -10.24
C LEU A 246 -11.92 12.69 -10.60
N ARG A 247 -12.29 11.53 -10.06
CA ARG A 247 -11.76 10.23 -10.47
C ARG A 247 -12.90 9.31 -10.89
N LYS A 248 -12.59 8.39 -11.79
CA LYS A 248 -13.51 7.32 -12.17
C LYS A 248 -13.70 6.39 -10.98
N ASP A 249 -14.96 6.12 -10.63
CA ASP A 249 -15.29 5.03 -9.72
C ASP A 249 -15.18 3.71 -10.49
N GLU A 250 -14.34 2.80 -10.00
CA GLU A 250 -14.06 1.52 -10.65
C GLU A 250 -14.32 0.39 -9.67
N THR A 251 -14.95 -0.67 -10.16
CA THR A 251 -15.01 -1.91 -9.37
C THR A 251 -13.61 -2.47 -9.15
N ASN A 252 -13.49 -3.36 -8.18
CA ASN A 252 -12.26 -4.07 -7.89
C ASN A 252 -11.73 -4.82 -9.11
N GLU A 253 -12.62 -5.47 -9.87
CA GLU A 253 -12.29 -6.18 -11.10
C GLU A 253 -11.87 -5.23 -12.23
N GLU A 254 -12.61 -4.13 -12.44
CA GLU A 254 -12.26 -3.12 -13.45
C GLU A 254 -10.87 -2.52 -13.19
N ARG A 255 -10.58 -2.21 -11.94
CA ARG A 255 -9.28 -1.68 -11.51
C ARG A 255 -8.17 -2.70 -11.73
N PHE A 256 -8.42 -3.96 -11.37
CA PHE A 256 -7.44 -5.02 -11.54
C PHE A 256 -7.10 -5.23 -13.01
N GLU A 257 -8.11 -5.34 -13.88
CA GLU A 257 -7.93 -5.44 -15.33
C GLU A 257 -7.19 -4.23 -15.88
N ARG A 258 -7.57 -3.00 -15.50
CA ARG A 258 -6.86 -1.79 -15.94
C ARG A 258 -5.38 -1.84 -15.57
N ARG A 259 -5.06 -2.16 -14.31
CA ARG A 259 -3.67 -2.28 -13.84
C ARG A 259 -2.88 -3.34 -14.60
N LEU A 260 -3.50 -4.46 -14.98
CA LEU A 260 -2.86 -5.46 -15.85
C LEU A 260 -2.50 -4.88 -17.23
N HIS A 261 -3.43 -4.13 -17.85
CA HIS A 261 -3.21 -3.51 -19.15
C HIS A 261 -2.18 -2.37 -19.11
N GLU A 262 -2.09 -1.65 -18.00
CA GLU A 262 -1.13 -0.56 -17.77
C GLU A 262 0.28 -1.08 -17.39
N GLY A 263 0.46 -2.39 -17.23
CA GLY A 263 1.74 -2.98 -16.86
C GLY A 263 2.13 -2.76 -15.39
N PHE A 264 1.14 -2.66 -14.50
CA PHE A 264 1.39 -2.59 -13.06
C PHE A 264 2.19 -3.82 -12.58
N ASP A 265 3.18 -3.57 -11.71
CA ASP A 265 4.01 -4.65 -11.16
C ASP A 265 3.28 -5.42 -10.05
N PHE A 266 2.80 -6.63 -10.38
CA PHE A 266 2.19 -7.55 -9.43
C PHE A 266 3.19 -8.55 -8.81
N SER A 267 4.50 -8.36 -9.03
CA SER A 267 5.55 -9.21 -8.47
C SER A 267 5.60 -9.18 -6.94
N GLY A 268 5.23 -8.04 -6.34
CA GLY A 268 5.29 -7.80 -4.90
C GLY A 268 6.69 -7.55 -4.34
N VAL A 269 7.74 -7.50 -5.18
CA VAL A 269 9.13 -7.36 -4.72
C VAL A 269 9.38 -6.01 -4.03
N GLU A 270 8.85 -4.92 -4.59
CA GLU A 270 8.95 -3.59 -3.99
C GLU A 270 8.25 -3.55 -2.63
N SER A 271 7.05 -4.11 -2.52
CA SER A 271 6.31 -4.21 -1.25
C SER A 271 7.04 -5.02 -0.20
N MET A 272 7.72 -6.12 -0.58
CA MET A 272 8.57 -6.87 0.33
C MET A 272 9.74 -6.00 0.82
N ARG A 273 10.41 -5.28 -0.09
CA ARG A 273 11.53 -4.37 0.23
C ARG A 273 11.14 -3.29 1.23
N GLU A 274 9.99 -2.66 1.05
CA GLU A 274 9.50 -1.64 1.99
C GLU A 274 9.28 -2.19 3.40
N ARG A 275 8.91 -3.47 3.53
CA ARG A 275 8.62 -4.10 4.82
C ARG A 275 9.86 -4.58 5.57
N TYR A 276 10.90 -5.06 4.87
CA TYR A 276 12.13 -5.53 5.52
C TYR A 276 13.26 -4.49 5.57
N THR A 277 13.14 -3.36 4.87
CA THR A 277 14.10 -2.26 5.05
C THR A 277 14.06 -1.87 6.53
N PRO A 278 15.19 -1.93 7.26
CA PRO A 278 15.18 -1.67 8.69
C PRO A 278 14.57 -0.29 8.93
N LEU A 279 13.50 -0.25 9.72
CA LEU A 279 13.18 0.98 10.43
C LEU A 279 14.46 1.34 11.20
N THR A 280 14.82 2.61 11.23
CA THR A 280 16.01 3.16 11.91
C THR A 280 16.07 2.85 13.42
N ASP A 281 15.17 2.01 13.93
CA ASP A 281 15.11 1.48 15.27
C ASP A 281 16.08 0.28 15.43
N PRO A 282 17.17 0.44 16.19
CA PRO A 282 18.15 -0.62 16.45
C PRO A 282 17.61 -1.78 17.31
N THR A 283 16.35 -1.72 17.77
CA THR A 283 15.71 -2.80 18.55
C THR A 283 14.84 -3.73 17.71
N SER A 284 14.58 -3.41 16.45
CA SER A 284 13.79 -4.26 15.56
C SER A 284 14.63 -5.40 15.01
N THR A 285 14.36 -6.64 15.44
CA THR A 285 14.94 -7.84 14.84
C THR A 285 14.34 -8.04 13.44
N SER A 286 15.16 -7.86 12.41
CA SER A 286 14.79 -8.13 11.02
C SER A 286 14.35 -9.58 10.85
N ILE A 287 13.14 -9.79 10.32
CA ILE A 287 12.61 -11.11 9.95
C ILE A 287 13.23 -11.59 8.62
N TYR A 288 13.84 -10.67 7.85
CA TYR A 288 14.56 -10.98 6.63
C TYR A 288 15.91 -11.67 6.94
N PRO A 289 16.15 -12.89 6.41
CA PRO A 289 17.44 -13.55 6.57
C PRO A 289 18.57 -12.71 5.97
N PRO A 290 19.76 -12.71 6.59
CA PRO A 290 20.95 -12.10 6.02
C PRO A 290 21.17 -12.50 4.54
N PRO A 291 21.65 -11.59 3.66
CA PRO A 291 21.79 -11.87 2.22
C PRO A 291 22.66 -13.09 1.85
N ASP A 292 23.58 -13.48 2.75
CA ASP A 292 24.45 -14.66 2.66
C ASP A 292 23.74 -15.97 3.04
N GLN A 293 22.57 -15.90 3.68
CA GLN A 293 21.71 -17.06 3.99
C GLN A 293 20.63 -17.29 2.92
N LEU A 294 20.47 -16.38 1.96
CA LEU A 294 19.49 -16.53 0.88
C LEU A 294 19.99 -17.45 -0.23
N LEU A 295 19.20 -18.48 -0.51
CA LEU A 295 19.45 -19.52 -1.50
C LEU A 295 18.83 -19.18 -2.86
N GLY A 296 19.42 -19.71 -3.93
CA GLY A 296 19.01 -19.41 -5.31
C GLY A 296 19.45 -18.02 -5.81
N PRO A 297 18.94 -17.57 -6.99
CA PRO A 297 17.96 -18.26 -7.82
C PRO A 297 18.49 -19.59 -8.37
N TYR A 298 17.62 -20.58 -8.48
CA TYR A 298 17.96 -21.87 -9.06
C TYR A 298 17.81 -21.83 -10.60
N ASP A 299 18.45 -22.78 -11.30
CA ASP A 299 18.20 -22.96 -12.74
C ASP A 299 16.75 -23.45 -12.90
N PRO A 300 15.90 -22.87 -13.78
CA PRO A 300 14.56 -23.38 -14.05
C PRO A 300 14.51 -24.87 -14.42
N LYS A 301 15.62 -25.43 -14.94
CA LYS A 301 15.78 -26.88 -15.17
C LYS A 301 15.85 -27.71 -13.89
N GLU A 302 15.98 -27.10 -12.72
CA GLU A 302 15.97 -27.71 -11.40
C GLU A 302 14.56 -27.77 -10.80
N HIS A 303 13.60 -27.00 -11.34
CA HIS A 303 12.21 -26.98 -10.88
C HIS A 303 11.64 -28.40 -10.71
N ILE A 304 10.90 -28.57 -9.62
CA ILE A 304 10.30 -29.84 -9.23
C ILE A 304 8.93 -30.00 -9.87
N PHE A 305 8.13 -28.94 -9.85
CA PHE A 305 6.77 -28.94 -10.36
C PHE A 305 6.70 -28.30 -11.73
N ARG A 306 6.08 -29.00 -12.68
CA ARG A 306 5.72 -28.40 -13.97
C ARG A 306 4.50 -27.50 -13.79
N PRO A 307 4.26 -26.56 -14.72
CA PRO A 307 3.06 -25.74 -14.74
C PRO A 307 1.76 -26.55 -14.52
N GLN A 308 1.62 -27.70 -15.19
CA GLN A 308 0.41 -28.54 -15.08
C GLN A 308 0.28 -29.18 -13.69
N ASP A 309 1.40 -29.52 -13.04
CA ASP A 309 1.40 -30.09 -11.69
C ASP A 309 0.90 -29.05 -10.68
N ILE A 310 1.34 -27.79 -10.79
CA ILE A 310 0.91 -26.69 -9.92
C ILE A 310 -0.59 -26.44 -10.07
N GLU A 311 -1.10 -26.40 -11.31
CA GLU A 311 -2.53 -26.23 -11.56
C GLU A 311 -3.36 -27.42 -11.04
N ALA A 312 -2.88 -28.65 -11.25
CA ALA A 312 -3.53 -29.85 -10.76
C ALA A 312 -3.65 -29.86 -9.24
N ILE A 313 -2.58 -29.49 -8.54
CA ILE A 313 -2.55 -29.36 -7.08
C ILE A 313 -3.51 -28.25 -6.64
N HIS A 314 -3.43 -27.06 -7.25
CA HIS A 314 -4.30 -25.93 -6.91
C HIS A 314 -5.80 -26.27 -7.01
N LEU A 315 -6.20 -26.98 -8.06
CA LEU A 315 -7.60 -27.29 -8.34
C LEU A 315 -8.13 -28.50 -7.57
N ASN A 316 -7.29 -29.50 -7.31
CA ASN A 316 -7.76 -30.82 -6.89
C ASN A 316 -7.15 -31.34 -5.58
N TYR A 317 -6.29 -30.57 -4.90
CA TYR A 317 -5.73 -31.04 -3.64
C TYR A 317 -6.85 -31.26 -2.60
N PRO A 318 -6.92 -32.44 -1.95
CA PRO A 318 -7.95 -32.72 -0.96
C PRO A 318 -7.64 -31.93 0.32
N HIS A 319 -8.39 -30.86 0.56
CA HIS A 319 -8.25 -30.10 1.79
C HIS A 319 -8.97 -30.83 2.93
N ALA A 320 -8.30 -30.92 4.09
CA ALA A 320 -8.95 -31.43 5.29
C ALA A 320 -10.19 -30.57 5.59
N PRO A 321 -11.38 -31.16 5.82
CA PRO A 321 -12.55 -30.39 6.17
C PRO A 321 -12.24 -29.60 7.44
N LEU A 322 -12.41 -28.27 7.37
CA LEU A 322 -12.30 -27.43 8.56
C LEU A 322 -13.26 -27.98 9.62
N PRO A 323 -12.86 -28.06 10.90
CA PRO A 323 -13.75 -28.53 11.93
C PRO A 323 -15.04 -27.69 11.91
N PRO A 324 -16.22 -28.34 11.91
CA PRO A 324 -17.48 -27.64 11.81
C PRO A 324 -17.62 -26.68 13.00
N ILE A 325 -17.85 -25.40 12.70
CA ILE A 325 -18.21 -24.42 13.72
C ILE A 325 -19.74 -24.51 13.86
N PRO A 326 -20.28 -24.80 15.06
CA PRO A 326 -21.74 -24.86 15.26
C PRO A 326 -22.43 -23.59 14.76
N GLY A 327 -23.42 -23.75 13.87
CA GLY A 327 -24.17 -22.64 13.29
C GLY A 327 -23.50 -21.94 12.10
N TYR A 328 -22.33 -22.39 11.66
CA TYR A 328 -21.62 -21.83 10.50
C TYR A 328 -21.41 -22.90 9.42
N THR A 329 -22.01 -22.69 8.26
CA THR A 329 -21.77 -23.52 7.07
C THR A 329 -20.69 -22.84 6.25
N TYR A 330 -19.53 -23.49 6.11
CA TYR A 330 -18.49 -22.97 5.21
C TYR A 330 -19.02 -22.98 3.76
N PRO A 331 -18.92 -21.86 3.03
CA PRO A 331 -19.25 -21.86 1.62
C PRO A 331 -18.32 -22.84 0.87
N PRO A 332 -18.79 -23.45 -0.24
CA PRO A 332 -17.94 -24.30 -1.06
C PRO A 332 -16.73 -23.47 -1.52
N ARG A 333 -15.54 -24.04 -1.33
CA ARG A 333 -14.31 -23.39 -1.76
C ARG A 333 -14.27 -23.33 -3.28
N VAL A 334 -14.07 -22.13 -3.80
CA VAL A 334 -13.78 -21.88 -5.21
C VAL A 334 -12.34 -21.36 -5.27
N PRO A 335 -11.39 -22.15 -5.81
CA PRO A 335 -10.01 -21.70 -6.00
C PRO A 335 -9.97 -20.50 -6.96
N ALA A 336 -9.19 -19.46 -6.62
CA ALA A 336 -8.96 -18.32 -7.50
C ALA A 336 -7.95 -18.71 -8.60
N PRO A 337 -8.24 -18.49 -9.89
CA PRO A 337 -7.32 -18.85 -10.95
C PRO A 337 -6.06 -17.97 -10.91
N PHE A 338 -4.97 -18.48 -11.49
CA PHE A 338 -3.76 -17.70 -11.74
C PHE A 338 -3.98 -16.74 -12.90
N VAL A 339 -3.39 -15.55 -12.81
CA VAL A 339 -3.41 -14.56 -13.90
C VAL A 339 -2.46 -15.01 -14.99
N GLU A 340 -2.96 -15.15 -16.23
CA GLU A 340 -2.18 -15.72 -17.34
C GLU A 340 -0.86 -14.97 -17.59
N LEU A 341 -0.88 -13.63 -17.59
CA LEU A 341 0.32 -12.78 -17.78
C LEU A 341 1.38 -12.98 -16.69
N TRP A 342 0.99 -13.43 -15.51
CA TRP A 342 1.87 -13.59 -14.35
C TRP A 342 2.07 -15.04 -13.93
N LYS A 343 1.51 -15.99 -14.69
CA LYS A 343 1.45 -17.41 -14.34
C LYS A 343 2.84 -18.01 -14.25
N GLU A 344 3.71 -17.73 -15.23
CA GLU A 344 5.11 -18.17 -15.22
C GLU A 344 5.85 -17.63 -13.99
N GLY A 345 5.78 -16.32 -13.72
CA GLY A 345 6.42 -15.71 -12.55
C GLY A 345 5.86 -16.23 -11.22
N THR A 346 4.57 -16.58 -11.18
CA THR A 346 3.95 -17.18 -9.99
C THR A 346 4.48 -18.60 -9.76
N PHE A 347 4.58 -19.40 -10.82
CA PHE A 347 5.06 -20.78 -10.78
C PHE A 347 6.56 -20.86 -10.49
N ASP A 348 7.30 -19.86 -10.93
CA ASP A 348 8.70 -19.67 -10.62
C ASP A 348 8.90 -19.43 -9.11
N VAL A 349 8.19 -18.47 -8.52
CA VAL A 349 8.22 -18.22 -7.06
C VAL A 349 7.83 -19.48 -6.28
N LEU A 350 6.83 -20.23 -6.78
CA LEU A 350 6.41 -21.48 -6.16
C LEU A 350 7.51 -22.56 -6.20
N ASN A 351 8.22 -22.72 -7.31
CA ASN A 351 9.33 -23.68 -7.35
C ASN A 351 10.53 -23.21 -6.52
N GLU A 352 10.86 -21.92 -6.57
CA GLU A 352 11.99 -21.35 -5.84
C GLU A 352 11.86 -21.51 -4.32
N PHE A 353 10.66 -21.41 -3.75
CA PHE A 353 10.48 -21.70 -2.31
C PHE A 353 10.67 -23.19 -2.02
N VAL A 354 10.19 -24.09 -2.88
CA VAL A 354 10.30 -25.55 -2.69
C VAL A 354 11.76 -25.95 -2.68
N LEU A 355 12.54 -25.44 -3.64
CA LEU A 355 13.96 -25.74 -3.75
C LEU A 355 14.75 -25.20 -2.56
N ALA A 356 14.48 -23.95 -2.14
CA ALA A 356 15.10 -23.38 -0.95
C ALA A 356 14.75 -24.17 0.33
N TYR A 357 13.50 -24.62 0.47
CA TYR A 357 13.09 -25.47 1.58
C TYR A 357 13.80 -26.83 1.58
N LEU A 358 13.90 -27.47 0.41
CA LEU A 358 14.59 -28.75 0.25
C LEU A 358 16.08 -28.62 0.63
N GLU A 359 16.76 -27.60 0.15
CA GLU A 359 18.19 -27.39 0.43
C GLU A 359 18.45 -26.96 1.88
N HIS A 360 17.66 -26.03 2.42
CA HIS A 360 17.87 -25.52 3.77
C HIS A 360 17.40 -26.49 4.87
N SER A 361 16.19 -27.04 4.71
CA SER A 361 15.49 -27.73 5.81
C SER A 361 15.53 -29.24 5.70
N VAL A 362 15.50 -29.80 4.49
CA VAL A 362 15.43 -31.26 4.28
C VAL A 362 16.81 -31.87 4.11
N LEU A 363 17.64 -31.31 3.23
CA LEU A 363 18.96 -31.85 2.88
C LEU A 363 19.87 -32.11 4.09
N PRO A 364 19.99 -31.22 5.09
CA PRO A 364 20.83 -31.48 6.28
C PRO A 364 20.34 -32.64 7.15
N LEU A 365 19.06 -33.02 7.04
CA LEU A 365 18.42 -34.03 7.87
C LEU A 365 18.32 -35.40 7.19
N LEU A 366 18.61 -35.49 5.88
CA LEU A 366 18.55 -36.75 5.12
C LEU A 366 19.42 -37.88 5.68
N PRO A 367 20.56 -37.64 6.36
CA PRO A 367 21.31 -38.72 7.02
C PRO A 367 20.60 -39.38 8.22
N SER A 368 19.38 -38.97 8.58
CA SER A 368 18.61 -39.52 9.71
C SER A 368 18.25 -41.01 9.55
N GLU A 369 18.20 -41.73 10.68
CA GLU A 369 18.06 -43.19 10.75
C GLU A 369 16.62 -43.71 10.46
N SER A 370 15.57 -42.87 10.48
CA SER A 370 14.19 -43.30 10.16
C SER A 370 13.26 -42.18 9.65
N LEU A 371 12.20 -42.58 8.92
CA LEU A 371 11.15 -41.68 8.41
C LEU A 371 10.47 -40.86 9.54
N VAL A 372 10.18 -41.52 10.66
CA VAL A 372 9.51 -40.89 11.81
C VAL A 372 10.41 -39.83 12.45
N SER A 373 11.69 -40.16 12.66
CA SER A 373 12.65 -39.19 13.21
C SER A 373 12.84 -37.97 12.32
N LEU A 374 12.87 -38.17 10.99
CA LEU A 374 12.91 -37.06 10.04
C LEU A 374 11.64 -36.18 10.15
N ALA A 375 10.46 -36.79 10.23
CA ALA A 375 9.20 -36.07 10.38
C ALA A 375 9.13 -35.28 11.70
N GLU A 376 9.51 -35.89 12.83
CA GLU A 376 9.55 -35.21 14.13
C GLU A 376 10.50 -34.01 14.14
N THR A 377 11.58 -34.07 13.37
CA THR A 377 12.55 -32.97 13.25
C THR A 377 12.05 -31.86 12.33
N LEU A 378 11.40 -32.21 11.21
CA LEU A 378 10.84 -31.24 10.26
C LEU A 378 9.59 -30.54 10.80
N PHE A 379 8.85 -31.19 11.70
CA PHE A 379 7.57 -30.71 12.24
C PHE A 379 7.58 -30.78 13.78
N PRO A 380 8.44 -30.03 14.46
CA PRO A 380 8.65 -30.16 15.91
C PRO A 380 7.38 -29.86 16.74
N ASN A 381 6.42 -29.09 16.21
CA ASN A 381 5.21 -28.70 16.91
C ASN A 381 3.99 -29.58 16.58
N HIS A 382 4.17 -30.68 15.83
CA HIS A 382 3.06 -31.52 15.34
C HIS A 382 2.12 -32.07 16.43
N ALA A 383 2.61 -32.24 17.66
CA ALA A 383 1.83 -32.77 18.79
C ALA A 383 1.06 -31.71 19.58
N THR A 384 1.18 -30.43 19.23
CA THR A 384 0.59 -29.33 19.98
C THR A 384 -0.81 -28.98 19.46
N ASN A 385 -1.71 -28.60 20.38
CA ASN A 385 -3.12 -28.29 20.06
C ASN A 385 -3.40 -26.80 19.83
N LYS A 386 -2.37 -25.95 19.71
CA LYS A 386 -2.60 -24.52 19.46
C LYS A 386 -2.97 -24.32 17.99
N ARG A 387 -3.78 -23.29 17.73
CA ARG A 387 -4.21 -22.96 16.37
C ARG A 387 -3.03 -22.63 15.44
N VAL A 388 -1.97 -22.04 16.00
CA VAL A 388 -0.74 -21.61 15.32
C VAL A 388 0.22 -22.77 14.99
N ASP A 389 -0.05 -23.96 15.53
CA ASP A 389 0.79 -25.14 15.35
C ASP A 389 0.08 -26.20 14.47
N ARG A 390 -1.07 -25.83 13.88
CA ARG A 390 -1.85 -26.73 13.01
C ARG A 390 -1.15 -27.03 11.70
N PHE A 391 -0.28 -26.14 11.22
CA PHE A 391 0.49 -26.34 9.99
C PHE A 391 1.44 -27.54 10.13
N ASP A 392 2.24 -27.57 11.21
CA ASP A 392 3.12 -28.70 11.53
C ASP A 392 2.34 -30.01 11.68
N ALA A 393 1.19 -29.99 12.37
CA ALA A 393 0.38 -31.20 12.54
C ALA A 393 -0.15 -31.76 11.21
N ILE A 394 -0.60 -30.90 10.29
CA ILE A 394 -1.09 -31.29 8.96
C ILE A 394 0.06 -31.85 8.12
N LEU A 395 1.20 -31.17 8.09
CA LEU A 395 2.35 -31.60 7.30
C LEU A 395 2.98 -32.88 7.86
N TYR A 396 3.09 -33.03 9.17
CA TYR A 396 3.53 -34.27 9.82
C TYR A 396 2.65 -35.44 9.42
N THR A 397 1.32 -35.28 9.53
CA THR A 397 0.36 -36.33 9.14
C THR A 397 0.52 -36.69 7.67
N THR A 398 0.62 -35.70 6.78
CA THR A 398 0.79 -35.90 5.34
C THR A 398 2.14 -36.52 4.98
N PHE A 399 3.18 -36.23 5.76
CA PHE A 399 4.51 -36.79 5.59
C PHE A 399 4.55 -38.27 5.96
N ILE A 400 3.94 -38.66 7.08
CA ILE A 400 3.92 -40.05 7.56
C ILE A 400 2.90 -40.90 6.80
N GLU A 401 1.73 -40.35 6.48
CA GLU A 401 0.61 -41.09 5.91
C GLU A 401 0.38 -40.70 4.43
N PRO A 402 0.36 -41.67 3.49
CA PRO A 402 0.04 -41.38 2.10
C PRO A 402 -1.36 -40.78 1.94
N CYS A 403 -1.50 -39.78 1.06
CA CYS A 403 -2.82 -39.31 0.65
C CYS A 403 -3.61 -40.49 0.04
N PRO A 404 -4.81 -40.81 0.54
CA PRO A 404 -5.56 -41.98 0.08
C PRO A 404 -6.12 -41.83 -1.34
N GLN A 405 -6.13 -40.61 -1.89
CA GLN A 405 -6.63 -40.32 -3.23
C GLN A 405 -5.55 -39.65 -4.09
N PRO A 406 -5.34 -40.11 -5.34
CA PRO A 406 -4.45 -39.44 -6.27
C PRO A 406 -5.04 -38.07 -6.66
N ILE A 407 -4.17 -37.08 -6.84
CA ILE A 407 -4.54 -35.75 -7.34
C ILE A 407 -4.66 -35.84 -8.88
N PRO A 408 -5.86 -35.65 -9.47
CA PRO A 408 -6.03 -35.68 -10.91
C PRO A 408 -5.11 -34.69 -11.63
N GLY A 409 -4.38 -35.16 -12.65
CA GLY A 409 -3.47 -34.33 -13.46
C GLY A 409 -2.08 -34.09 -12.85
N PHE A 410 -1.83 -34.54 -11.62
CA PHE A 410 -0.50 -34.51 -11.00
C PHE A 410 0.23 -35.84 -11.22
N GLU A 411 1.52 -35.80 -11.57
CA GLU A 411 2.36 -37.01 -11.73
C GLU A 411 3.39 -37.15 -10.59
N PRO A 412 3.09 -37.92 -9.52
CA PRO A 412 3.99 -38.07 -8.39
C PRO A 412 5.39 -38.60 -8.77
N GLY A 413 5.48 -39.53 -9.71
CA GLY A 413 6.76 -40.12 -10.13
C GLY A 413 7.70 -39.12 -10.81
N TYR A 414 7.15 -38.09 -11.49
CA TYR A 414 7.96 -37.00 -12.02
C TYR A 414 8.52 -36.17 -10.86
N CYS A 415 7.65 -35.73 -9.94
CA CYS A 415 8.04 -34.97 -8.74
C CYS A 415 9.12 -35.71 -7.91
N GLU A 416 8.95 -37.00 -7.68
CA GLU A 416 9.94 -37.87 -6.99
C GLU A 416 11.28 -37.90 -7.71
N SER A 417 11.28 -38.10 -9.03
CA SER A 417 12.50 -38.14 -9.84
C SER A 417 13.25 -36.80 -9.81
N ARG A 418 12.51 -35.69 -9.89
CA ARG A 418 13.07 -34.33 -9.84
C ARG A 418 13.63 -34.00 -8.46
N THR A 419 12.90 -34.36 -7.41
CA THR A 419 13.32 -34.16 -6.00
C THR A 419 14.59 -34.94 -5.72
N LYS A 420 14.65 -36.21 -6.14
CA LYS A 420 15.85 -37.05 -6.02
C LYS A 420 17.05 -36.45 -6.76
N ALA A 421 16.84 -35.97 -7.98
CA ALA A 421 17.89 -35.35 -8.78
C ALA A 421 18.44 -34.07 -8.13
N PHE A 422 17.55 -33.21 -7.62
CA PHE A 422 17.94 -31.99 -6.92
C PHE A 422 18.75 -32.29 -5.65
N LEU A 423 18.22 -33.13 -4.75
CA LEU A 423 18.91 -33.48 -3.50
C LEU A 423 20.28 -34.12 -3.75
N ALA A 424 20.42 -34.96 -4.78
CA ALA A 424 21.70 -35.58 -5.14
C ALA A 424 22.71 -34.58 -5.74
N ALA A 425 22.25 -33.56 -6.46
CA ALA A 425 23.13 -32.55 -7.04
C ALA A 425 23.67 -31.56 -5.99
N HIS A 426 22.95 -31.36 -4.88
CA HIS A 426 23.27 -30.39 -3.84
C HIS A 426 23.86 -31.01 -2.57
N SER A 427 23.88 -32.34 -2.44
CA SER A 427 24.53 -33.03 -1.31
C SER A 427 26.05 -32.97 -1.39
N SER A 428 26.72 -32.52 -0.32
CA SER A 428 28.19 -32.49 -0.19
C SER A 428 28.83 -33.85 0.12
N HIS A 429 28.01 -34.85 0.47
CA HIS A 429 28.44 -36.20 0.77
C HIS A 429 28.06 -37.16 -0.36
N ASP A 430 28.87 -38.19 -0.59
CA ASP A 430 28.50 -39.42 -1.33
C ASP A 430 27.44 -40.21 -0.55
N SER A 431 26.42 -39.54 -0.02
CA SER A 431 25.34 -40.17 0.73
C SER A 431 24.54 -41.02 -0.24
N ASN A 432 24.55 -42.33 -0.03
CA ASN A 432 23.53 -43.24 -0.55
C ASN A 432 22.17 -42.56 -0.38
N GLY A 433 21.54 -42.18 -1.49
CA GLY A 433 20.40 -41.27 -1.51
C GLY A 433 19.27 -41.71 -0.60
N ALA A 434 18.43 -40.74 -0.20
CA ALA A 434 17.22 -40.99 0.57
C ALA A 434 16.46 -42.22 0.04
N SER A 435 16.02 -43.10 0.95
CA SER A 435 15.23 -44.27 0.57
C SER A 435 13.97 -43.86 -0.20
N ASP A 436 13.46 -44.72 -1.08
CA ASP A 436 12.27 -44.40 -1.89
C ASP A 436 11.05 -44.04 -1.01
N ILE A 437 10.95 -44.62 0.19
CA ILE A 437 9.90 -44.28 1.18
C ILE A 437 10.05 -42.84 1.69
N VAL A 438 11.28 -42.41 1.99
CA VAL A 438 11.57 -41.05 2.45
C VAL A 438 11.38 -40.05 1.31
N LEU A 439 11.82 -40.37 0.09
CA LEU A 439 11.57 -39.53 -1.08
C LEU A 439 10.08 -39.33 -1.34
N ALA A 440 9.29 -40.39 -1.30
CA ALA A 440 7.84 -40.30 -1.44
C ALA A 440 7.21 -39.42 -0.34
N ALA A 441 7.74 -39.46 0.89
CA ALA A 441 7.27 -38.61 1.99
C ALA A 441 7.62 -37.13 1.79
N ILE A 442 8.85 -36.84 1.36
CA ILE A 442 9.28 -35.48 1.00
C ILE A 442 8.39 -34.92 -0.11
N CYS A 443 8.10 -35.71 -1.16
CA CYS A 443 7.22 -35.30 -2.25
C CYS A 443 5.80 -34.99 -1.77
N ARG A 444 5.25 -35.75 -0.82
CA ARG A 444 3.96 -35.42 -0.20
C ARG A 444 3.99 -34.10 0.54
N ASP A 445 5.02 -33.85 1.33
CA ASP A 445 5.18 -32.59 2.08
C ASP A 445 5.31 -31.38 1.17
N ILE A 446 6.19 -31.40 0.16
CA ILE A 446 6.31 -30.25 -0.75
C ILE A 446 5.02 -30.02 -1.58
N THR A 447 4.28 -31.08 -1.91
CA THR A 447 2.97 -30.97 -2.58
C THR A 447 1.93 -30.35 -1.64
N ALA A 448 1.90 -30.77 -0.36
CA ALA A 448 1.01 -30.23 0.65
C ALA A 448 1.29 -28.76 0.95
N ARG A 449 2.57 -28.39 1.12
CA ARG A 449 3.00 -26.99 1.30
C ARG A 449 2.57 -26.12 0.13
N LEU A 450 2.79 -26.57 -1.11
CA LEU A 450 2.34 -25.85 -2.29
C LEU A 450 0.82 -25.64 -2.28
N ALA A 451 0.04 -26.69 -2.01
CA ALA A 451 -1.41 -26.60 -1.94
C ALA A 451 -1.89 -25.59 -0.88
N MET A 452 -1.26 -25.60 0.30
CA MET A 452 -1.60 -24.69 1.40
C MET A 452 -1.23 -23.24 1.07
N ILE A 453 -0.05 -22.99 0.51
CA ILE A 453 0.40 -21.65 0.11
C ILE A 453 -0.57 -21.06 -0.91
N VAL A 454 -0.93 -21.81 -1.94
CA VAL A 454 -1.85 -21.32 -2.98
C VAL A 454 -3.26 -21.11 -2.44
N ASP A 455 -3.72 -21.92 -1.48
CA ASP A 455 -4.99 -21.69 -0.78
C ASP A 455 -4.96 -20.39 0.03
N TYR A 456 -3.91 -20.15 0.80
CA TYR A 456 -3.75 -18.88 1.51
C TYR A 456 -3.67 -17.71 0.54
N SER A 457 -2.98 -17.85 -0.58
CA SER A 457 -2.91 -16.83 -1.63
C SER A 457 -4.26 -16.52 -2.28
N THR A 458 -5.19 -17.49 -2.31
CA THR A 458 -6.59 -17.23 -2.74
C THR A 458 -7.31 -16.29 -1.77
N ASN A 459 -7.00 -16.34 -0.47
CA ASN A 459 -7.56 -15.40 0.50
C ASN A 459 -6.84 -14.05 0.44
N VAL A 460 -5.52 -14.06 0.30
CA VAL A 460 -4.73 -12.84 0.13
C VAL A 460 -5.16 -12.06 -1.12
N SER A 461 -5.45 -12.74 -2.24
CA SER A 461 -5.96 -12.05 -3.43
C SER A 461 -7.27 -11.32 -3.13
N LYS A 462 -8.19 -11.95 -2.37
CA LYS A 462 -9.47 -11.35 -1.97
C LYS A 462 -9.29 -10.19 -1.01
N ASP A 463 -8.40 -10.31 -0.02
CA ASP A 463 -8.06 -9.24 0.91
C ASP A 463 -7.48 -8.03 0.15
N ASN A 464 -6.77 -8.30 -0.95
CA ASN A 464 -6.29 -7.28 -1.88
C ASN A 464 -7.30 -6.92 -2.98
N ASN A 465 -8.60 -7.22 -2.78
CA ASN A 465 -9.68 -6.86 -3.69
C ASN A 465 -9.49 -7.43 -5.11
N ARG A 466 -9.04 -8.69 -5.24
CA ARG A 466 -8.85 -9.40 -6.51
C ARG A 466 -9.44 -10.81 -6.48
N SER A 467 -9.90 -11.26 -7.64
CA SER A 467 -10.44 -12.61 -7.87
C SER A 467 -9.40 -13.59 -8.43
N MET A 468 -8.17 -13.14 -8.72
CA MET A 468 -7.12 -13.95 -9.34
C MET A 468 -5.80 -13.81 -8.58
N ILE A 469 -4.98 -14.87 -8.65
CA ILE A 469 -3.69 -14.97 -7.94
C ILE A 469 -2.55 -14.43 -8.81
N VAL A 470 -1.71 -13.60 -8.20
CA VAL A 470 -0.44 -13.08 -8.74
C VAL A 470 0.74 -13.41 -7.82
N PRO A 471 2.02 -13.20 -8.22
CA PRO A 471 3.17 -13.55 -7.39
C PRO A 471 3.17 -12.86 -6.04
N SER A 472 2.72 -11.60 -5.96
CA SER A 472 2.59 -10.88 -4.68
C SER A 472 1.70 -11.61 -3.67
N ASP A 473 0.65 -12.31 -4.11
CA ASP A 473 -0.24 -13.07 -3.22
C ASP A 473 0.47 -14.31 -2.65
N ILE A 474 1.40 -14.91 -3.39
CA ILE A 474 2.28 -15.99 -2.90
C ILE A 474 3.25 -15.45 -1.86
N ARG A 475 3.82 -14.26 -2.11
CA ARG A 475 4.77 -13.65 -1.18
C ARG A 475 4.12 -13.32 0.16
N TRP A 476 2.98 -12.68 0.09
CA TRP A 476 2.21 -12.27 1.26
C TRP A 476 1.63 -13.44 2.03
N SER A 477 1.25 -14.55 1.39
CA SER A 477 0.75 -15.73 2.09
C SER A 477 1.83 -16.41 2.93
N ILE A 478 3.09 -16.41 2.47
CA ILE A 478 4.23 -16.92 3.24
C ILE A 478 4.65 -15.90 4.31
N TYR A 479 4.76 -14.61 3.96
CA TYR A 479 5.21 -13.56 4.89
C TYR A 479 4.29 -13.38 6.11
N ASN A 480 2.97 -13.40 5.89
CA ASN A 480 1.99 -13.29 6.98
C ASN A 480 1.63 -14.64 7.61
N GLY A 481 2.15 -15.74 7.06
CA GLY A 481 1.80 -17.09 7.45
C GLY A 481 2.82 -17.73 8.41
N GLU A 482 2.43 -18.89 8.94
CA GLU A 482 3.27 -19.75 9.78
C GLU A 482 4.56 -20.27 9.12
N PRO A 483 4.68 -20.50 7.80
CA PRO A 483 5.83 -21.23 7.27
C PRO A 483 7.08 -20.36 7.03
N LEU A 484 7.07 -19.07 7.37
CA LEU A 484 8.16 -18.14 7.09
C LEU A 484 9.52 -18.63 7.63
N ASP A 485 9.54 -19.22 8.82
CA ASP A 485 10.77 -19.74 9.46
C ASP A 485 11.40 -20.90 8.67
N THR A 486 10.64 -21.57 7.79
CA THR A 486 11.14 -22.68 6.95
C THR A 486 11.24 -22.33 5.47
N LEU A 487 10.48 -21.33 5.01
CA LEU A 487 10.35 -20.96 3.60
C LEU A 487 11.02 -19.62 3.26
N GLY A 488 11.43 -18.85 4.26
CA GLY A 488 12.02 -17.52 4.11
C GLY A 488 13.42 -17.51 3.49
N TYR A 489 14.01 -18.64 3.11
CA TYR A 489 15.38 -18.70 2.61
C TYR A 489 15.52 -18.47 1.10
N SER A 490 14.43 -18.39 0.35
CA SER A 490 14.50 -18.16 -1.10
C SER A 490 14.89 -16.72 -1.43
N ARG A 491 15.94 -16.54 -2.25
CA ARG A 491 16.33 -15.22 -2.79
C ARG A 491 15.24 -14.64 -3.67
N VAL A 492 14.65 -15.46 -4.54
CA VAL A 492 13.56 -15.03 -5.44
C VAL A 492 12.31 -14.66 -4.64
N PHE A 493 12.09 -15.26 -3.47
CA PHE A 493 11.02 -14.85 -2.55
C PHE A 493 11.12 -13.36 -2.14
N TRP A 494 12.31 -12.89 -1.77
CA TRP A 494 12.50 -11.53 -1.25
C TRP A 494 12.90 -10.48 -2.28
N LEU A 495 13.73 -10.87 -3.24
CA LEU A 495 14.44 -9.95 -4.15
C LEU A 495 13.95 -10.04 -5.59
N GLY A 496 13.11 -11.03 -5.91
CA GLY A 496 12.78 -11.37 -7.30
C GLY A 496 13.93 -12.09 -8.02
N ARG A 497 13.70 -12.49 -9.28
CA ARG A 497 14.81 -12.92 -10.15
C ARG A 497 15.59 -11.68 -10.62
N PRO A 498 16.93 -11.75 -10.62
CA PRO A 498 17.79 -10.65 -11.08
C PRO A 498 17.72 -10.41 -12.59
#